data_AF-A0A973JHQ8-F1
#
_entry.id   AF-A0A973JHQ8-F1
#
_cell.length_a   1.000
_cell.length_b   1.000
_cell.length_c   1.000
_cell.angle_alpha   90.00
_cell.angle_beta   90.00
_cell.angle_gamma   90.00
#
_symmetry.space_group_name_H-M   'P 1'
#
loop_
_entity.id
_entity.type
_entity.pdbx_description
1 polymer ?
#
loop_
_entity_poly.entity_id
_entity_poly.type
_entity_poly.pdbx_seq_one_letter_code
_entity_poly.pdbx_strand_id
1 'polypeptide(L)'
;EFFDWVGGLVAANSLIELAPDLSAVVDISRRQGPIWHFRLVSGNPDEVPLFYSTSTGITEEGELDNERWLATPTRFSVDPTRRLVALEVRRGGVGSVNLERFLSRLAREYGFAERLTLDLNPIPSPSFADEIQRFTRIREAALIVRRPNSDWDDADDVLSSLADNSGGHKASIGVQADRGESLRRSSGIVSLIKSHLVRPLSSVFDAKITGIQEGNATETTVSLTRHQLQSKVEIPRAIVASEGDAMFFDAALHLLERASAIEVAPDSRIER
;
A
#
# COMPACT_ATOMS: atom_id res chain seq x y z
N GLU A 1 -10.74 8.53 -15.83
CA GLU A 1 -11.83 9.39 -15.33
C GLU A 1 -11.58 9.89 -13.91
N PHE A 2 -11.63 9.04 -12.86
CA PHE A 2 -11.44 9.51 -11.47
C PHE A 2 -10.14 10.31 -11.26
N PHE A 3 -8.99 9.75 -11.62
CA PHE A 3 -7.71 10.46 -11.45
C PHE A 3 -7.53 11.66 -12.38
N ASP A 4 -8.26 11.69 -13.51
CA ASP A 4 -8.31 12.89 -14.36
C ASP A 4 -9.09 14.02 -13.67
N TRP A 5 -10.19 13.67 -13.00
CA TRP A 5 -10.97 14.59 -12.19
C TRP A 5 -10.17 15.10 -10.98
N VAL A 6 -9.50 14.21 -10.23
CA VAL A 6 -8.61 14.61 -9.12
C VAL A 6 -7.51 15.54 -9.62
N GLY A 7 -6.93 15.24 -10.79
CA GLY A 7 -5.90 16.06 -11.42
C GLY A 7 -6.33 17.48 -11.77
N GLY A 8 -7.63 17.72 -11.96
CA GLY A 8 -8.22 19.04 -12.23
C GLY A 8 -8.64 19.82 -10.99
N LEU A 9 -8.53 19.27 -9.79
CA LEU A 9 -8.87 19.98 -8.56
C LEU A 9 -7.80 21.03 -8.21
N VAL A 10 -8.25 22.20 -7.75
CA VAL A 10 -7.38 23.21 -7.14
C VAL A 10 -7.11 22.81 -5.69
N ALA A 11 -5.92 23.12 -5.14
CA ALA A 11 -5.54 22.73 -3.78
C ALA A 11 -6.62 23.06 -2.72
N ALA A 12 -7.17 24.29 -2.75
CA ALA A 12 -8.25 24.71 -1.85
C ALA A 12 -9.51 23.82 -1.90
N ASN A 13 -9.73 23.11 -3.02
CA ASN A 13 -10.84 22.19 -3.24
C ASN A 13 -10.42 20.73 -3.10
N SER A 14 -9.44 20.45 -2.25
CA SER A 14 -9.00 19.08 -1.99
C SER A 14 -8.62 18.81 -0.54
N LEU A 15 -8.88 19.77 0.36
CA LEU A 15 -8.66 19.59 1.79
C LEU A 15 -9.68 18.58 2.32
N ILE A 16 -9.17 17.52 2.94
CA ILE A 16 -9.94 16.45 3.57
C ILE A 16 -9.35 16.19 4.95
N GLU A 17 -10.19 16.28 5.98
CA GLU A 17 -9.88 15.79 7.32
C GLU A 17 -9.92 14.24 7.30
N LEU A 18 -8.87 13.56 7.72
CA LEU A 18 -8.79 12.09 7.76
C LEU A 18 -8.96 11.54 9.18
N ALA A 19 -8.52 12.31 10.16
CA ALA A 19 -8.63 12.09 11.61
C ALA A 19 -8.54 13.46 12.32
N PRO A 20 -8.85 13.55 13.64
CA PRO A 20 -8.82 14.82 14.37
C PRO A 20 -7.46 15.55 14.33
N ASP A 21 -6.37 14.82 14.11
CA ASP A 21 -4.99 15.30 14.06
C ASP A 21 -4.34 15.13 12.68
N LEU A 22 -5.14 14.85 11.64
CA LEU A 22 -4.62 14.60 10.30
C LEU A 22 -5.58 15.09 9.24
N SER A 23 -5.21 16.18 8.58
CA SER A 23 -5.78 16.62 7.31
C SER A 23 -4.79 16.37 6.17
N ALA A 24 -5.31 16.19 4.96
CA ALA A 24 -4.51 16.09 3.75
C ALA A 24 -5.12 16.92 2.62
N VAL A 25 -4.27 17.40 1.72
CA VAL A 25 -4.68 18.20 0.55
C VAL A 25 -3.81 17.84 -0.65
N VAL A 26 -4.38 17.87 -1.86
CA VAL A 26 -3.61 17.73 -3.10
C VAL A 26 -2.88 19.06 -3.34
N ASP A 27 -1.56 19.00 -3.32
CA ASP A 27 -0.69 20.15 -3.56
C ASP A 27 -0.25 20.21 -5.01
N ILE A 28 0.19 19.08 -5.56
CA ILE A 28 0.57 18.97 -6.97
C ILE A 28 -0.14 17.79 -7.62
N SER A 29 -0.65 17.99 -8.84
CA SER A 29 -1.02 16.95 -9.79
C SER A 29 -0.22 17.15 -11.09
N ARG A 30 0.31 16.06 -11.64
CA ARG A 30 0.98 16.04 -12.95
C ARG A 30 0.60 14.78 -13.70
N ARG A 31 0.53 14.86 -15.01
CA ARG A 31 0.27 13.72 -15.88
C ARG A 31 1.41 13.54 -16.88
N GLN A 32 1.89 12.31 -17.02
CA GLN A 32 2.81 11.91 -18.08
C GLN A 32 2.30 10.62 -18.72
N GLY A 33 1.77 10.73 -19.94
CA GLY A 33 1.11 9.61 -20.61
C GLY A 33 -0.13 9.12 -19.83
N PRO A 34 -0.26 7.81 -19.54
CA PRO A 34 -1.37 7.29 -18.76
C PRO A 34 -1.19 7.49 -17.25
N ILE A 35 0.01 7.89 -16.79
CA ILE A 35 0.36 7.91 -15.38
C ILE A 35 0.10 9.29 -14.79
N TRP A 36 -0.62 9.31 -13.68
CA TRP A 36 -0.79 10.47 -12.84
C TRP A 36 0.19 10.44 -11.68
N HIS A 37 0.77 11.59 -11.36
CA HIS A 37 1.65 11.80 -10.22
C HIS A 37 1.07 12.88 -9.33
N PHE A 38 1.00 12.60 -8.03
CA PHE A 38 0.43 13.48 -7.04
C PHE A 38 1.38 13.69 -5.88
N ARG A 39 1.34 14.91 -5.32
CA ARG A 39 1.89 15.23 -4.01
C ARG A 39 0.74 15.64 -3.11
N LEU A 40 0.56 14.91 -2.02
CA LEU A 40 -0.25 15.31 -0.88
C LEU A 40 0.64 16.06 0.11
N VAL A 41 0.08 17.07 0.77
CA VAL A 41 0.65 17.58 2.01
C VAL A 41 -0.33 17.25 3.14
N SER A 42 0.19 16.71 4.23
CA SER A 42 -0.62 16.25 5.35
C SER A 42 -0.06 16.69 6.69
N GLY A 43 -0.94 17.03 7.62
CA GLY A 43 -0.60 17.49 8.97
C GLY A 43 -1.84 17.89 9.73
N ASN A 44 -1.67 18.40 10.94
CA ASN A 44 -2.77 18.96 11.72
C ASN A 44 -2.82 20.49 11.50
N PRO A 45 -3.90 21.03 10.90
CA PRO A 45 -4.07 22.47 10.76
C PRO A 45 -4.05 23.25 12.09
N ASP A 46 -4.42 22.58 13.19
CA ASP A 46 -4.50 23.17 14.53
C ASP A 46 -3.22 22.92 15.38
N GLU A 47 -2.18 22.30 14.80
CA GLU A 47 -0.94 22.02 15.53
C GLU A 47 -0.09 23.29 15.68
N VAL A 48 0.18 23.65 16.93
CA VAL A 48 1.09 24.74 17.28
C VAL A 48 2.53 24.19 17.34
N PRO A 49 3.45 24.67 16.47
CA PRO A 49 4.84 24.24 16.51
C PRO A 49 5.49 24.61 17.84
N LEU A 50 6.34 23.74 18.37
CA LEU A 50 7.20 24.06 19.50
C LEU A 50 8.64 24.26 19.02
N PHE A 51 9.24 25.39 19.37
CA PHE A 51 10.63 25.68 19.13
C PHE A 51 11.44 25.52 20.41
N TYR A 52 12.48 24.69 20.38
CA TYR A 52 13.43 24.56 21.48
C TYR A 52 14.72 25.30 21.13
N SER A 53 15.05 26.32 21.92
CA SER A 53 16.29 27.06 21.78
C SER A 53 17.42 26.36 22.51
N THR A 54 18.39 25.81 21.78
CA THR A 54 19.53 25.09 22.37
C THR A 54 20.49 26.01 23.13
N SER A 55 20.47 27.31 22.85
CA SER A 55 21.31 28.30 23.54
C SER A 55 20.72 28.78 24.87
N THR A 56 19.39 28.82 24.99
CA THR A 56 18.70 29.30 26.20
C THR A 56 18.08 28.18 27.03
N GLY A 57 17.87 27.00 26.44
CA GLY A 57 17.17 25.88 27.06
C GLY A 57 15.66 26.06 27.19
N ILE A 58 15.10 27.08 26.52
CA ILE A 58 13.67 27.43 26.59
C ILE A 58 12.92 26.82 25.41
N THR A 59 11.74 26.28 25.70
CA THR A 59 10.74 25.89 24.70
C THR A 59 9.71 27.02 24.57
N GLU A 60 9.46 27.46 23.35
CA GLU A 60 8.46 28.48 23.04
C GLU A 60 7.49 27.94 21.99
N GLU A 61 6.22 28.31 22.09
CA GLU A 61 5.24 28.09 21.03
C GLU A 61 5.56 29.01 19.86
N GLY A 62 5.55 28.44 18.65
CA GLY A 62 5.76 29.18 17.43
C GLY A 62 4.47 29.80 16.93
N GLU A 63 4.57 31.01 16.41
CA GLU A 63 3.47 31.64 15.69
C GLU A 63 3.46 31.17 14.23
N LEU A 64 2.36 30.50 13.84
CA LEU A 64 1.97 30.35 12.45
C LEU A 64 0.82 31.32 12.18
N ASP A 65 0.75 31.90 10.99
CA ASP A 65 -0.45 32.62 10.58
C ASP A 65 -1.57 31.63 10.26
N ASN A 66 -2.81 32.12 10.24
CA ASN A 66 -4.02 31.30 10.05
C ASN A 66 -4.10 30.61 8.67
N GLU A 67 -3.10 30.79 7.80
CA GLU A 67 -3.06 30.23 6.45
C GLU A 67 -1.98 29.15 6.28
N ARG A 68 -1.19 28.86 7.32
CA ARG A 68 -0.11 27.88 7.27
C ARG A 68 -0.17 26.90 8.44
N TRP A 69 0.09 25.63 8.14
CA TRP A 69 0.27 24.59 9.16
C TRP A 69 1.51 23.74 8.88
N LEU A 70 2.00 23.05 9.90
CA LEU A 70 3.09 22.09 9.74
C LEU A 70 2.62 20.89 8.91
N ALA A 71 3.28 20.64 7.77
CA ALA A 71 2.88 19.59 6.86
C ALA A 71 4.05 18.71 6.42
N THR A 72 3.74 17.44 6.18
CA THR A 72 4.64 16.45 5.58
C THR A 72 4.17 16.11 4.18
N PRO A 73 5.04 16.19 3.15
CA PRO A 73 4.68 15.77 1.80
C PRO A 73 4.65 14.25 1.69
N THR A 74 3.68 13.72 0.96
CA THR A 74 3.59 12.31 0.57
C THR A 74 3.27 12.22 -0.91
N ARG A 75 4.07 11.46 -1.65
CA ARG A 75 3.88 11.31 -3.10
C ARG A 75 3.23 9.99 -3.44
N PHE A 76 2.44 9.98 -4.51
CA PHE A 76 2.00 8.74 -5.11
C PHE A 76 1.84 8.90 -6.62
N SER A 77 2.02 7.79 -7.33
CA SER A 77 1.83 7.71 -8.78
C SER A 77 0.85 6.61 -9.10
N VAL A 78 -0.06 6.85 -10.03
CA VAL A 78 -1.13 5.93 -10.39
C VAL A 78 -1.11 5.67 -11.89
N ASP A 79 -1.09 4.39 -12.26
CA ASP A 79 -1.47 3.93 -13.60
C ASP A 79 -2.89 3.35 -13.52
N PRO A 80 -3.92 4.12 -13.87
CA PRO A 80 -5.30 3.65 -13.79
C PRO A 80 -5.61 2.56 -14.83
N THR A 81 -4.86 2.51 -15.94
CA THR A 81 -5.06 1.48 -16.98
C THR A 81 -4.63 0.12 -16.48
N ARG A 82 -3.51 0.06 -15.76
CA ARG A 82 -2.98 -1.17 -15.15
C ARG A 82 -3.47 -1.42 -13.72
N ARG A 83 -4.27 -0.50 -13.16
CA ARG A 83 -4.76 -0.52 -11.77
C ARG A 83 -3.61 -0.61 -10.74
N LEU A 84 -2.50 0.08 -11.01
CA LEU A 84 -1.31 0.09 -10.16
C LEU A 84 -1.11 1.44 -9.48
N VAL A 85 -0.65 1.40 -8.23
CA VAL A 85 -0.28 2.60 -7.45
C VAL A 85 1.10 2.40 -6.82
N ALA A 86 1.97 3.37 -6.99
CA ALA A 86 3.22 3.49 -6.25
C ALA A 86 3.05 4.59 -5.18
N LEU A 87 3.31 4.28 -3.92
CA LEU A 87 3.12 5.19 -2.79
C LEU A 87 4.44 5.41 -2.04
N GLU A 88 4.74 6.67 -1.72
CA GLU A 88 5.83 7.04 -0.83
C GLU A 88 5.51 6.62 0.61
N VAL A 89 6.28 5.68 1.15
CA VAL A 89 6.18 5.28 2.55
C VAL A 89 7.27 5.98 3.34
N ARG A 90 6.89 6.98 4.12
CA ARG A 90 7.78 7.70 5.04
C ARG A 90 7.12 7.98 6.39
N ARG A 91 7.93 8.20 7.42
CA ARG A 91 7.44 8.61 8.74
C ARG A 91 6.71 9.95 8.64
N GLY A 92 5.52 10.04 9.22
CA GLY A 92 4.68 11.25 9.23
C GLY A 92 3.93 11.51 7.91
N GLY A 93 4.07 10.64 6.90
CA GLY A 93 3.32 10.76 5.66
C GLY A 93 1.97 10.03 5.67
N VAL A 94 1.24 10.14 4.57
CA VAL A 94 -0.03 9.46 4.32
C VAL A 94 0.23 8.00 3.92
N GLY A 95 -0.02 7.06 4.84
CA GLY A 95 0.02 5.63 4.53
C GLY A 95 -1.13 5.18 3.63
N SER A 96 -1.07 3.95 3.10
CA SER A 96 -2.05 3.41 2.14
C SER A 96 -3.50 3.52 2.64
N VAL A 97 -3.76 3.14 3.89
CA VAL A 97 -5.11 3.22 4.51
C VAL A 97 -5.64 4.65 4.53
N ASN A 98 -4.78 5.62 4.83
CA ASN A 98 -5.18 7.03 4.85
C ASN A 98 -5.33 7.59 3.44
N LEU A 99 -4.57 7.09 2.46
CA LEU A 99 -4.73 7.45 1.05
C LEU A 99 -6.05 6.90 0.48
N GLU A 100 -6.42 5.65 0.78
CA GLU A 100 -7.72 5.05 0.45
C GLU A 100 -8.87 5.92 0.97
N ARG A 101 -8.80 6.29 2.27
CA ARG A 101 -9.77 7.15 2.92
C ARG A 101 -9.82 8.54 2.27
N PHE A 102 -8.65 9.12 2.00
CA PHE A 102 -8.54 10.44 1.36
C PHE A 102 -9.25 10.45 0.02
N LEU A 103 -8.90 9.54 -0.89
CA LEU A 103 -9.47 9.49 -2.24
C LEU A 103 -10.98 9.20 -2.22
N SER A 104 -11.43 8.30 -1.33
CA SER A 104 -12.85 7.97 -1.19
C SER A 104 -13.66 9.14 -0.63
N ARG A 105 -13.14 9.85 0.37
CA ARG A 105 -13.78 11.06 0.93
C ARG A 105 -13.77 12.21 -0.07
N LEU A 106 -12.65 12.42 -0.76
CA LEU A 106 -12.50 13.44 -1.80
C LEU A 106 -13.59 13.26 -2.87
N ALA A 107 -13.76 12.05 -3.38
CA ALA A 107 -14.79 11.73 -4.37
C ALA A 107 -16.21 12.06 -3.89
N ARG A 108 -16.51 11.77 -2.61
CA ARG A 108 -17.82 12.00 -2.02
C ARG A 108 -18.08 13.48 -1.73
N GLU A 109 -17.14 14.16 -1.10
CA GLU A 109 -17.29 15.55 -0.64
C GLU A 109 -17.33 16.54 -1.79
N TYR A 110 -16.59 16.26 -2.87
CA TYR A 110 -16.53 17.12 -4.05
C TYR A 110 -17.34 16.58 -5.25
N GLY A 111 -18.23 15.60 -5.00
CA GLY A 111 -19.29 15.23 -5.94
C GLY A 111 -18.88 14.42 -7.17
N PHE A 112 -17.76 13.70 -7.13
CA PHE A 112 -17.40 12.73 -8.17
C PHE A 112 -18.28 11.49 -8.11
N ALA A 113 -18.42 10.89 -6.93
CA ALA A 113 -19.23 9.70 -6.72
C ALA A 113 -19.68 9.60 -5.25
N GLU A 114 -20.95 9.27 -5.01
CA GLU A 114 -21.48 9.08 -3.66
C GLU A 114 -20.87 7.87 -2.94
N ARG A 115 -20.49 6.85 -3.72
CA ARG A 115 -19.92 5.58 -3.23
C ARG A 115 -18.74 5.19 -4.11
N LEU A 116 -17.58 5.77 -3.83
CA LEU A 116 -16.30 5.28 -4.32
C LEU A 116 -15.59 4.55 -3.18
N THR A 117 -15.24 3.29 -3.41
CA THR A 117 -14.35 2.52 -2.54
C THR A 117 -13.08 2.22 -3.31
N LEU A 118 -11.94 2.42 -2.66
CA LEU A 118 -10.63 2.09 -3.19
C LEU A 118 -9.89 1.26 -2.14
N ASP A 119 -9.39 0.10 -2.54
CA ASP A 119 -8.47 -0.70 -1.74
C ASP A 119 -7.11 -0.79 -2.43
N LEU A 120 -6.06 -0.45 -1.70
CA LEU A 120 -4.67 -0.52 -2.14
C LEU A 120 -4.04 -1.79 -1.57
N ASN A 121 -4.29 -2.90 -2.26
CA ASN A 121 -3.66 -4.18 -1.93
C ASN A 121 -2.16 -4.16 -2.28
N PRO A 122 -1.28 -4.67 -1.41
CA PRO A 122 0.14 -4.71 -1.69
C PRO A 122 0.47 -5.75 -2.75
N ILE A 123 1.39 -5.41 -3.65
CA ILE A 123 1.92 -6.36 -4.62
C ILE A 123 3.01 -7.18 -3.95
N PRO A 124 2.91 -8.53 -3.90
CA PRO A 124 3.94 -9.36 -3.32
C PRO A 124 5.26 -9.27 -4.09
N SER A 125 6.37 -9.22 -3.35
CA SER A 125 7.70 -9.43 -3.90
C SER A 125 7.96 -10.93 -4.10
N PRO A 126 8.72 -11.36 -5.13
CA PRO A 126 9.16 -12.75 -5.29
C PRO A 126 9.83 -13.32 -4.03
N SER A 127 10.50 -12.46 -3.25
CA SER A 127 11.14 -12.86 -2.00
C SER A 127 10.18 -13.47 -0.97
N PHE A 128 8.89 -13.14 -1.00
CA PHE A 128 7.92 -13.77 -0.10
C PHE A 128 7.77 -15.25 -0.43
N ALA A 129 7.67 -15.60 -1.71
CA ALA A 129 7.57 -16.99 -2.14
C ALA A 129 8.84 -17.78 -1.79
N ASP A 130 10.02 -17.17 -1.97
CA ASP A 130 11.31 -17.77 -1.60
C ASP A 130 11.39 -18.06 -0.09
N GLU A 131 10.96 -17.11 0.75
CA GLU A 131 10.92 -17.31 2.21
C GLU A 131 9.95 -18.43 2.63
N ILE A 132 8.82 -18.57 1.93
CA ILE A 132 7.88 -19.68 2.16
C ILE A 132 8.53 -21.03 1.83
N GLN A 133 9.36 -21.09 0.78
CA GLN A 133 10.05 -22.33 0.39
C GLN A 133 11.09 -22.78 1.43
N ARG A 134 11.70 -21.83 2.16
CA ARG A 134 12.69 -22.11 3.22
C ARG A 134 12.12 -22.78 4.46
N PHE A 135 10.80 -22.79 4.66
CA PHE A 135 10.21 -23.51 5.79
C PHE A 135 10.37 -25.01 5.62
N THR A 136 11.03 -25.65 6.59
CA THR A 136 11.09 -27.11 6.71
C THR A 136 9.83 -27.65 7.39
N ARG A 137 9.26 -26.86 8.32
CA ARG A 137 8.02 -27.15 9.02
C ARG A 137 7.17 -25.89 9.12
N ILE A 138 5.88 -25.99 8.78
CA ILE A 138 4.92 -24.89 8.88
C ILE A 138 3.91 -25.24 9.97
N ARG A 139 3.82 -24.42 11.01
CA ARG A 139 2.86 -24.62 12.11
C ARG A 139 1.55 -23.89 11.83
N GLU A 140 1.62 -22.70 11.27
CA GLU A 140 0.48 -21.82 11.10
C GLU A 140 0.61 -21.05 9.79
N ALA A 141 -0.52 -20.88 9.11
CA ALA A 141 -0.63 -20.04 7.94
C ALA A 141 -1.93 -19.25 8.02
N ALA A 142 -1.87 -17.97 7.65
CA ALA A 142 -3.01 -17.08 7.59
C ALA A 142 -3.01 -16.31 6.28
N LEU A 143 -4.19 -16.13 5.70
CA LEU A 143 -4.42 -15.38 4.48
C LEU A 143 -5.59 -14.43 4.71
N ILE A 144 -5.42 -13.18 4.30
CA ILE A 144 -6.45 -12.15 4.30
C ILE A 144 -6.60 -11.62 2.89
N VAL A 145 -7.82 -11.69 2.36
CA VAL A 145 -8.19 -11.14 1.07
C VAL A 145 -9.19 -9.99 1.23
N ARG A 146 -9.17 -9.05 0.30
CA ARG A 146 -10.14 -7.97 0.15
C ARG A 146 -10.64 -7.92 -1.28
N ARG A 147 -11.88 -7.48 -1.43
CA ARG A 147 -12.52 -7.36 -2.73
C ARG A 147 -11.73 -6.38 -3.63
N PRO A 148 -11.26 -6.81 -4.81
CA PRO A 148 -10.73 -5.91 -5.84
C PRO A 148 -11.80 -4.90 -6.29
N ASN A 149 -11.41 -3.76 -6.87
CA ASN A 149 -12.34 -2.67 -7.23
C ASN A 149 -13.32 -3.08 -8.36
N SER A 150 -14.40 -3.81 -8.04
CA SER A 150 -15.75 -3.89 -8.65
C SER A 150 -16.49 -5.14 -8.16
N ASP A 151 -15.79 -6.27 -8.05
CA ASP A 151 -16.32 -7.58 -7.67
C ASP A 151 -15.17 -8.51 -7.20
N TRP A 152 -15.48 -9.78 -6.95
CA TRP A 152 -14.49 -10.82 -6.60
C TRP A 152 -13.95 -11.56 -7.84
N ASP A 153 -14.30 -11.15 -9.06
CA ASP A 153 -14.09 -11.94 -10.29
C ASP A 153 -12.60 -12.12 -10.62
N ASP A 154 -11.75 -11.20 -10.16
CA ASP A 154 -10.29 -11.29 -10.29
C ASP A 154 -9.67 -12.43 -9.41
N ALA A 155 -10.45 -12.98 -8.47
CA ALA A 155 -10.04 -14.00 -7.52
C ALA A 155 -10.96 -15.24 -7.54
N ASP A 156 -10.72 -16.16 -8.48
CA ASP A 156 -11.36 -17.48 -8.49
C ASP A 156 -10.79 -18.41 -7.40
N ASP A 157 -11.17 -18.17 -6.15
CA ASP A 157 -10.86 -19.03 -5.01
C ASP A 157 -12.05 -19.18 -4.03
N VAL A 158 -11.97 -20.18 -3.16
CA VAL A 158 -13.03 -20.51 -2.20
C VAL A 158 -13.31 -19.38 -1.21
N LEU A 159 -12.27 -18.65 -0.79
CA LEU A 159 -12.41 -17.56 0.18
C LEU A 159 -13.12 -16.35 -0.46
N SER A 160 -12.75 -16.04 -1.70
CA SER A 160 -13.38 -15.01 -2.53
C SER A 160 -14.83 -15.36 -2.85
N SER A 161 -15.13 -16.62 -3.18
CA SER A 161 -16.51 -17.10 -3.40
C SER A 161 -17.37 -17.00 -2.13
N LEU A 162 -16.84 -17.37 -0.96
CA LEU A 162 -17.55 -17.25 0.31
C LEU A 162 -17.80 -15.78 0.68
N ALA A 163 -16.82 -14.91 0.42
CA ALA A 163 -16.95 -13.49 0.65
C ALA A 163 -18.01 -12.87 -0.26
N ASP A 164 -18.03 -13.21 -1.54
CA ASP A 164 -19.01 -12.70 -2.50
C ASP A 164 -20.44 -13.08 -2.12
N ASN A 165 -20.67 -14.38 -1.87
CA ASN A 165 -21.98 -14.90 -1.42
C ASN A 165 -22.45 -14.30 -0.09
N SER A 166 -21.52 -13.83 0.75
CA SER A 166 -21.84 -13.20 2.04
C SER A 166 -21.96 -11.68 1.95
N GLY A 167 -21.73 -11.07 0.79
CA GLY A 167 -21.62 -9.61 0.66
C GLY A 167 -20.44 -9.02 1.44
N GLY A 168 -19.41 -9.83 1.70
CA GLY A 168 -18.23 -9.45 2.46
C GLY A 168 -17.24 -8.62 1.64
N HIS A 169 -16.69 -7.57 2.25
CA HIS A 169 -15.60 -6.75 1.68
C HIS A 169 -14.20 -7.37 1.92
N LYS A 170 -14.09 -8.16 2.98
CA LYS A 170 -12.85 -8.74 3.47
C LYS A 170 -13.13 -10.14 4.00
N ALA A 171 -12.25 -11.08 3.68
CA ALA A 171 -12.30 -12.43 4.21
C ALA A 171 -10.93 -12.87 4.70
N SER A 172 -10.92 -13.76 5.67
CA SER A 172 -9.69 -14.28 6.27
C SER A 172 -9.82 -15.75 6.60
N ILE A 173 -8.75 -16.49 6.39
CA ILE A 173 -8.61 -17.88 6.78
C ILE A 173 -7.29 -18.06 7.53
N GLY A 174 -7.33 -18.86 8.60
CA GLY A 174 -6.16 -19.27 9.37
C GLY A 174 -6.23 -20.77 9.61
N VAL A 175 -5.10 -21.46 9.42
CA VAL A 175 -4.99 -22.90 9.66
C VAL A 175 -3.75 -23.15 10.51
N GLN A 176 -3.89 -24.05 11.48
CA GLN A 176 -2.83 -24.45 12.38
C GLN A 176 -2.66 -25.97 12.34
N ALA A 177 -1.41 -26.43 12.36
CA ALA A 177 -1.07 -27.83 12.50
C ALA A 177 -1.11 -28.26 13.97
N ASP A 178 -1.42 -29.53 14.21
CA ASP A 178 -1.36 -30.13 15.54
C ASP A 178 0.07 -30.10 16.12
N ARG A 179 0.17 -30.36 17.43
CA ARG A 179 1.45 -30.41 18.13
C ARG A 179 2.34 -31.49 17.52
N GLY A 180 3.49 -31.07 17.01
CA GLY A 180 4.47 -31.95 16.36
C GLY A 180 4.30 -32.07 14.84
N GLU A 181 3.13 -31.68 14.32
CA GLU A 181 2.79 -31.79 12.91
C GLU A 181 3.18 -30.55 12.10
N SER A 182 3.05 -30.66 10.78
CA SER A 182 3.28 -29.58 9.81
C SER A 182 2.12 -29.45 8.84
N LEU A 183 1.76 -28.21 8.49
CA LEU A 183 0.96 -27.95 7.31
C LEU A 183 1.71 -28.41 6.06
N ARG A 184 0.96 -28.87 5.06
CA ARG A 184 1.51 -29.29 3.76
C ARG A 184 1.95 -28.07 2.96
N ARG A 185 3.19 -28.07 2.46
CA ARG A 185 3.79 -26.93 1.74
C ARG A 185 3.27 -26.75 0.31
N SER A 186 2.70 -27.81 -0.27
CA SER A 186 2.24 -27.89 -1.67
C SER A 186 0.73 -28.11 -1.81
N SER A 187 -0.04 -28.04 -0.72
CA SER A 187 -1.50 -28.19 -0.75
C SER A 187 -2.17 -27.38 0.36
N GLY A 188 -3.50 -27.25 0.31
CA GLY A 188 -4.27 -26.48 1.29
C GLY A 188 -3.91 -24.99 1.28
N ILE A 189 -3.96 -24.35 2.46
CA ILE A 189 -3.76 -22.90 2.62
C ILE A 189 -2.39 -22.41 2.10
N VAL A 190 -1.32 -23.20 2.20
CA VAL A 190 0.01 -22.77 1.73
C VAL A 190 0.04 -22.70 0.20
N SER A 191 -0.62 -23.65 -0.48
CA SER A 191 -0.77 -23.62 -1.93
C SER A 191 -1.65 -22.44 -2.36
N LEU A 192 -2.73 -22.18 -1.62
CA LEU A 192 -3.62 -21.03 -1.88
C LEU A 192 -2.85 -19.70 -1.75
N ILE A 193 -2.06 -19.52 -0.69
CA ILE A 193 -1.21 -18.34 -0.53
C ILE A 193 -0.29 -18.19 -1.75
N LYS A 194 0.41 -19.26 -2.15
CA LYS A 194 1.33 -19.24 -3.30
C LYS A 194 0.64 -18.90 -4.62
N SER A 195 -0.57 -19.42 -4.87
CA SER A 195 -1.31 -19.11 -6.11
C SER A 195 -1.72 -17.64 -6.21
N HIS A 196 -1.87 -16.95 -5.08
CA HIS A 196 -2.10 -15.51 -5.09
C HIS A 196 -0.83 -14.67 -5.28
N LEU A 197 0.36 -15.21 -5.02
CA LEU A 197 1.62 -14.49 -5.18
C LEU A 197 2.02 -14.29 -6.64
N VAL A 198 1.52 -15.15 -7.52
CA VAL A 198 1.78 -15.08 -8.97
C VAL A 198 0.78 -14.18 -9.69
N ARG A 199 -0.26 -13.68 -8.99
CA ARG A 199 -1.25 -12.76 -9.56
C ARG A 199 -0.88 -11.32 -9.21
N PRO A 200 -0.69 -10.44 -10.21
CA PRO A 200 -0.35 -9.03 -10.00
C PRO A 200 -1.54 -8.21 -9.50
N LEU A 201 -2.73 -8.45 -10.04
CA LEU A 201 -4.00 -8.00 -9.47
C LEU A 201 -4.45 -9.01 -8.43
N SER A 202 -3.88 -8.91 -7.23
CA SER A 202 -4.19 -9.83 -6.15
C SER A 202 -5.29 -9.24 -5.24
N SER A 203 -6.25 -10.08 -4.89
CA SER A 203 -7.16 -9.82 -3.77
C SER A 203 -6.43 -9.92 -2.41
N VAL A 204 -5.17 -10.37 -2.38
CA VAL A 204 -4.41 -10.55 -1.14
C VAL A 204 -4.05 -9.22 -0.52
N PHE A 205 -4.58 -9.02 0.68
CA PHE A 205 -4.27 -7.88 1.53
C PHE A 205 -3.13 -8.18 2.51
N ASP A 206 -3.12 -9.38 3.10
CA ASP A 206 -2.06 -9.83 4.00
C ASP A 206 -1.92 -11.35 3.97
N ALA A 207 -0.72 -11.85 4.25
CA ALA A 207 -0.46 -13.27 4.40
C ALA A 207 0.67 -13.47 5.41
N LYS A 208 0.54 -14.48 6.27
CA LYS A 208 1.53 -14.81 7.31
C LYS A 208 1.77 -16.32 7.34
N ILE A 209 3.03 -16.71 7.44
CA ILE A 209 3.43 -18.10 7.64
C ILE A 209 4.36 -18.15 8.85
N THR A 210 4.04 -19.02 9.80
CA THR A 210 4.83 -19.26 11.00
C THR A 210 5.28 -20.72 11.05
N GLY A 211 6.55 -20.93 11.37
CA GLY A 211 7.14 -22.26 11.39
C GLY A 211 8.65 -22.24 11.59
N ILE A 212 9.31 -23.34 11.26
CA ILE A 212 10.76 -23.49 11.35
C ILE A 212 11.36 -23.41 9.95
N GLN A 213 12.33 -22.53 9.74
CA GLN A 213 13.09 -22.41 8.50
C GLN A 213 14.35 -23.28 8.52
N GLU A 214 14.83 -23.64 7.34
CA GLU A 214 16.11 -24.32 7.18
C GLU A 214 17.25 -23.53 7.86
N GLY A 215 18.05 -24.22 8.67
CA GLY A 215 19.15 -23.61 9.41
C GLY A 215 18.74 -22.83 10.68
N ASN A 216 17.44 -22.68 10.96
CA ASN A 216 16.95 -22.05 12.20
C ASN A 216 16.35 -23.10 13.14
N ALA A 217 16.70 -23.02 14.42
CA ALA A 217 16.13 -23.88 15.47
C ALA A 217 14.86 -23.29 16.10
N THR A 218 14.62 -21.99 15.90
CA THR A 218 13.49 -21.26 16.47
C THR A 218 12.37 -21.07 15.46
N GLU A 219 11.14 -20.93 15.96
CA GLU A 219 10.01 -20.54 15.12
C GLU A 219 10.19 -19.09 14.63
N THR A 220 9.99 -18.89 13.33
CA THR A 220 10.00 -17.58 12.68
C THR A 220 8.66 -17.33 12.00
N THR A 221 8.31 -16.06 11.85
CA THR A 221 7.11 -15.63 11.13
C THR A 221 7.52 -14.75 9.95
N VAL A 222 7.12 -15.15 8.76
CA VAL A 222 7.26 -14.38 7.52
C VAL A 222 5.90 -13.79 7.18
N SER A 223 5.87 -12.51 6.79
CA SER A 223 4.63 -11.79 6.50
C SER A 223 4.74 -11.01 5.20
N LEU A 224 3.64 -10.97 4.43
CA LEU A 224 3.57 -10.23 3.17
C LEU A 224 3.90 -8.75 3.37
N THR A 225 3.51 -8.18 4.51
CA THR A 225 3.82 -6.79 4.89
C THR A 225 5.31 -6.46 4.83
N ARG A 226 6.19 -7.44 5.05
CA ARG A 226 7.67 -7.26 4.95
C ARG A 226 8.23 -7.60 3.57
N HIS A 227 7.46 -8.24 2.72
CA HIS A 227 7.85 -8.74 1.40
C HIS A 227 6.96 -8.18 0.30
N GLN A 228 6.74 -6.87 0.33
CA GLN A 228 6.04 -6.14 -0.73
C GLN A 228 7.03 -5.70 -1.81
N LEU A 229 6.55 -5.54 -3.04
CA LEU A 229 7.33 -4.93 -4.10
C LEU A 229 7.61 -3.47 -3.73
N GLN A 230 8.90 -3.13 -3.60
CA GLN A 230 9.35 -1.81 -3.17
C GLN A 230 10.55 -1.34 -4.00
N SER A 231 10.73 -0.03 -4.03
CA SER A 231 11.93 0.65 -4.51
C SER A 231 12.41 1.60 -3.42
N LYS A 232 13.74 1.71 -3.23
CA LYS A 232 14.33 2.66 -2.29
C LYS A 232 14.82 3.86 -3.09
N VAL A 233 14.43 5.05 -2.64
CA VAL A 233 14.87 6.32 -3.22
C VAL A 233 15.55 7.12 -2.12
N GLU A 234 16.82 7.47 -2.32
CA GLU A 234 17.54 8.35 -1.42
C GLU A 234 17.40 9.78 -1.95
N ILE A 235 16.65 10.61 -1.22
CA ILE A 235 16.45 12.01 -1.55
C ILE A 235 17.44 12.85 -0.73
N PRO A 236 18.39 13.57 -1.37
CA PRO A 236 19.33 14.43 -0.66
C PRO A 236 18.60 15.51 0.16
N ARG A 237 19.09 15.80 1.37
CA ARG A 237 18.44 16.78 2.27
C ARG A 237 18.40 18.21 1.72
N ALA A 238 19.36 18.57 0.88
CA ALA A 238 19.49 19.92 0.32
C ALA A 238 18.81 20.09 -1.06
N ILE A 239 18.07 19.09 -1.52
CA ILE A 239 17.47 19.11 -2.85
C ILE A 239 16.26 20.05 -2.90
N VAL A 240 16.04 20.69 -4.06
CA VAL A 240 14.83 21.47 -4.29
C VAL A 240 13.62 20.53 -4.35
N ALA A 241 12.49 20.91 -3.75
CA ALA A 241 11.31 20.04 -3.65
C ALA A 241 10.86 19.47 -5.01
N SER A 242 10.91 20.27 -6.08
CA SER A 242 10.55 19.87 -7.44
C SER A 242 11.47 18.80 -8.04
N GLU A 243 12.76 18.83 -7.70
CA GLU A 243 13.72 17.81 -8.11
C GLU A 243 13.51 16.51 -7.32
N GLY A 244 13.21 16.63 -6.02
CA GLY A 244 12.80 15.48 -5.19
C GLY A 244 11.53 14.80 -5.72
N ASP A 245 10.55 15.58 -6.21
CA ASP A 245 9.35 15.05 -6.86
C ASP A 245 9.70 14.30 -8.15
N ALA A 246 10.59 14.84 -8.97
CA ALA A 246 11.03 14.19 -10.21
C ALA A 246 11.77 12.86 -9.92
N MET A 247 12.66 12.83 -8.92
CA MET A 247 13.36 11.60 -8.51
C MET A 247 12.38 10.53 -8.03
N PHE A 248 11.39 10.91 -7.22
CA PHE A 248 10.35 9.98 -6.79
C PHE A 248 9.54 9.47 -7.98
N PHE A 249 9.16 10.37 -8.89
CA PHE A 249 8.36 10.01 -10.04
C PHE A 249 9.07 8.99 -10.94
N ASP A 250 10.36 9.21 -11.24
CA ASP A 250 11.19 8.27 -12.00
C ASP A 250 11.26 6.89 -11.33
N ALA A 251 11.51 6.86 -10.02
CA ALA A 251 11.51 5.61 -9.26
C ALA A 251 10.14 4.91 -9.23
N ALA A 252 9.05 5.68 -9.20
CA ALA A 252 7.70 5.17 -9.27
C ALA A 252 7.41 4.55 -10.64
N LEU A 253 7.85 5.19 -11.74
CA LEU A 253 7.72 4.63 -13.09
C LEU A 253 8.39 3.25 -13.19
N HIS A 254 9.64 3.14 -12.75
CA HIS A 254 10.35 1.86 -12.73
C HIS A 254 9.68 0.81 -11.85
N LEU A 255 9.09 1.21 -10.71
CA LEU A 255 8.36 0.30 -9.84
C LEU A 255 7.07 -0.21 -10.50
N LEU A 256 6.31 0.67 -11.16
CA LEU A 256 5.09 0.33 -11.90
C LEU A 256 5.40 -0.58 -13.09
N GLU A 257 6.50 -0.34 -13.80
CA GLU A 257 6.98 -1.21 -14.88
C GLU A 257 7.33 -2.61 -14.36
N ARG A 258 8.07 -2.70 -13.24
CA ARG A 258 8.39 -3.99 -12.60
C ARG A 258 7.13 -4.74 -12.15
N ALA A 259 6.17 -4.04 -11.58
CA ALA A 259 4.88 -4.61 -11.19
C ALA A 259 4.13 -5.16 -12.40
N SER A 260 4.12 -4.41 -13.51
CA SER A 260 3.49 -4.84 -14.77
C SER A 260 4.21 -6.06 -15.39
N ALA A 261 5.54 -6.17 -15.24
CA ALA A 261 6.27 -7.31 -15.78
C ALA A 261 5.93 -8.63 -15.07
N ILE A 262 5.42 -8.58 -13.83
CA ILE A 262 4.92 -9.75 -13.11
C ILE A 262 3.67 -10.32 -13.81
N GLU A 263 2.88 -9.51 -14.53
CA GLU A 263 1.73 -9.96 -15.35
C GLU A 263 2.12 -10.89 -16.49
N VAL A 264 3.32 -10.72 -17.06
CA VAL A 264 3.71 -11.35 -18.32
C VAL A 264 4.51 -12.65 -18.12
N ALA A 265 4.76 -13.05 -16.87
CA ALA A 265 5.48 -14.28 -16.56
C ALA A 265 4.57 -15.42 -16.05
N PRO A 266 3.57 -15.91 -16.82
CA PRO A 266 3.06 -17.24 -16.58
C PRO A 266 4.09 -18.23 -17.15
N ASP A 267 4.77 -18.92 -16.24
CA ASP A 267 5.21 -20.29 -16.43
C ASP A 267 6.11 -20.59 -17.66
N SER A 268 7.42 -20.42 -17.50
CA SER A 268 8.42 -21.13 -18.32
C SER A 268 9.21 -22.17 -17.52
N ARG A 269 8.76 -22.54 -16.31
CA ARG A 269 9.51 -23.47 -15.43
C ARG A 269 8.70 -24.47 -14.61
N ILE A 270 7.40 -24.64 -14.85
CA ILE A 270 6.68 -25.83 -14.39
C ILE A 270 6.48 -26.76 -15.58
N GLU A 271 7.56 -27.39 -16.05
CA GLU A 271 7.46 -28.66 -16.75
C GLU A 271 8.52 -29.65 -16.23
N ARG A 272 7.97 -30.72 -15.65
CA ARG A 272 8.53 -32.04 -15.23
C ARG A 272 9.22 -32.15 -13.87
#